data_AF-A0A1Y2VD57-F1
#
_entry.id   AF-A0A1Y2VD57-F1
#
_cell.length_a   1.000
_cell.length_b   1.000
_cell.length_c   1.000
_cell.angle_alpha   90.00
_cell.angle_beta   90.00
_cell.angle_gamma   90.00
#
_symmetry.space_group_name_H-M   'P 1'
#
loop_
_entity.id
_entity.type
_entity.pdbx_description
1 polymer ?
#
loop_
_entity_poly.entity_id
_entity_poly.type
_entity_poly.pdbx_seq_one_letter_code
_entity_poly.pdbx_strand_id
1 'polypeptide(L)'
;MYLDESPNLEVVMFSMNIGIKTSQNAVPSENSSASNKAKSPLKNWKSGGLCRGVRADKFCVFSNPSFNHGEGVSIITTGKSIGSIATRPAFRAENEEVVEPNSKLIRPYREVEIVGKDIGLVATREIRAGELIMARTPAVMVNEKAIQALGKKAVSELLIRAVEELPSQHRESLLNLSTHSTPSDYGDKIYRILQTNSFRTGYHDGNNPFYSLFTEVSRLNHDCRPTCAYHFDHTDFRHKVLAVRDITAGEELTIAYYDPLQPRSVRQEKLQHEWGFQCSCARCSADASSIAESDERVKKIHALWKELDDHSSESKASPEMAELLVSLYEEEGILGRINEAYYRAAIEYIGVGDIANATKYASLCVDHGLRFIGPDRPFIKSMQDLIANPTGHSKWKFRLKEV
;
A
#
# COMPACT_ATOMS: atom_id res chain seq x y z
N MET A 1 -7.62 20.58 -4.17
CA MET A 1 -7.30 19.89 -2.90
C MET A 1 -7.05 18.45 -3.30
N TYR A 2 -5.78 18.06 -3.17
CA TYR A 2 -5.11 16.97 -3.85
C TYR A 2 -5.78 15.60 -3.65
N LEU A 3 -6.11 14.91 -4.74
CA LEU A 3 -6.26 13.44 -4.77
C LEU A 3 -4.92 12.75 -5.09
N ASP A 4 -3.81 13.48 -5.08
CA ASP A 4 -2.44 12.95 -5.23
C ASP A 4 -1.90 12.41 -3.89
N GLU A 5 -2.75 11.71 -3.16
CA GLU A 5 -2.34 10.81 -2.09
C GLU A 5 -2.94 9.44 -2.37
N SER A 6 -2.49 8.81 -3.46
CA SER A 6 -2.57 7.36 -3.62
C SER A 6 -1.27 6.70 -3.12
N PRO A 7 -0.97 6.68 -1.81
CA PRO A 7 0.24 6.04 -1.30
C PRO A 7 0.21 4.50 -1.43
N ASN A 8 -0.87 3.92 -1.97
CA ASN A 8 -1.15 2.50 -1.90
C ASN A 8 -0.66 1.69 -3.11
N LEU A 9 -0.25 2.30 -4.22
CA LEU A 9 0.03 1.57 -5.48
C LEU A 9 1.47 1.17 -5.70
N GLU A 10 2.33 1.42 -4.73
CA GLU A 10 3.75 1.32 -4.94
C GLU A 10 4.29 0.12 -4.15
N VAL A 11 4.24 -1.06 -4.80
CA VAL A 11 5.31 -2.05 -4.66
C VAL A 11 6.49 -1.38 -5.39
N VAL A 12 7.57 -1.03 -4.71
CA VAL A 12 8.60 -0.14 -5.33
C VAL A 12 9.95 -0.81 -5.35
N MET A 13 10.55 -0.82 -6.54
CA MET A 13 12.00 -0.81 -6.65
C MET A 13 12.53 0.61 -6.53
N PHE A 14 13.34 0.86 -5.49
CA PHE A 14 13.99 2.16 -5.29
C PHE A 14 14.78 2.60 -6.53
N SER A 15 14.35 3.71 -7.16
CA SER A 15 15.17 4.46 -8.10
C SER A 15 15.92 5.57 -7.33
N MET A 16 17.21 5.36 -7.05
CA MET A 16 18.05 6.34 -6.35
C MET A 16 18.39 7.52 -7.25
N ASN A 17 17.73 8.67 -7.07
CA ASN A 17 18.23 9.97 -7.55
C ASN A 17 18.93 10.71 -6.40
N ILE A 18 20.25 10.88 -6.53
CA ILE A 18 21.13 11.48 -5.52
C ILE A 18 21.05 13.01 -5.65
N GLY A 19 20.44 13.68 -4.67
CA GLY A 19 20.44 15.14 -4.53
C GLY A 19 21.01 15.55 -3.17
N ILE A 20 22.28 15.94 -3.14
CA ILE A 20 22.96 16.43 -1.93
C ILE A 20 22.55 17.89 -1.70
N LYS A 21 21.98 18.20 -0.53
CA LYS A 21 22.00 19.56 0.03
C LYS A 21 22.31 19.54 1.52
N THR A 22 23.33 20.30 1.87
CA THR A 22 23.79 20.57 3.24
C THR A 22 23.17 21.86 3.74
N SER A 23 22.70 21.90 4.98
CA SER A 23 22.79 23.11 5.81
C SER A 23 22.77 22.77 7.30
N GLN A 24 23.58 23.52 8.03
CA GLN A 24 23.81 23.46 9.47
C GLN A 24 22.81 24.38 10.18
N ASN A 25 22.41 24.04 11.41
CA ASN A 25 22.54 24.92 12.58
C ASN A 25 22.11 24.24 13.89
N ALA A 26 22.71 24.73 14.97
CA ALA A 26 22.79 24.15 16.30
C ALA A 26 21.52 24.31 17.16
N VAL A 27 21.39 23.45 18.18
CA VAL A 27 20.37 23.52 19.24
C VAL A 27 21.10 23.60 20.59
N PRO A 28 20.64 24.41 21.57
CA PRO A 28 21.16 24.37 22.94
C PRO A 28 20.47 23.30 23.79
N SER A 29 21.25 22.79 24.73
CA SER A 29 20.94 21.81 25.78
C SER A 29 19.87 22.25 26.76
N GLU A 30 19.12 21.29 27.33
CA GLU A 30 18.69 21.38 28.72
C GLU A 30 18.47 19.99 29.37
N ASN A 31 18.83 19.93 30.65
CA ASN A 31 18.96 18.75 31.51
C ASN A 31 17.64 18.40 32.21
N SER A 32 17.53 17.09 32.54
CA SER A 32 16.90 16.40 33.70
C SER A 32 15.71 17.06 34.43
N SER A 33 14.66 16.38 34.87
CA SER A 33 14.54 15.09 35.54
C SER A 33 13.05 14.83 35.86
N ALA A 34 12.69 13.55 36.06
CA ALA A 34 11.78 13.04 37.10
C ALA A 34 10.96 11.83 36.60
N SER A 35 11.15 10.74 37.32
CA SER A 35 10.68 9.39 37.06
C SER A 35 9.21 9.18 37.42
N ASN A 36 8.43 8.70 36.45
CA ASN A 36 7.34 7.75 36.70
C ASN A 36 7.73 6.44 36.01
N LYS A 37 7.81 5.32 36.75
CA LYS A 37 8.10 3.99 36.18
C LYS A 37 6.91 3.48 35.37
N ALA A 38 6.65 4.10 34.22
CA ALA A 38 5.94 3.45 33.14
C ALA A 38 6.81 2.26 32.69
N LYS A 39 6.20 1.07 32.55
CA LYS A 39 6.89 -0.08 31.93
C LYS A 39 7.46 0.40 30.59
N SER A 40 8.77 0.24 30.39
CA SER A 40 9.43 0.71 29.17
C SER A 40 8.69 0.16 27.94
N PRO A 41 8.28 1.00 26.98
CA PRO A 41 7.61 0.53 25.76
C PRO A 41 8.47 -0.45 24.95
N LEU A 42 9.79 -0.49 25.23
CA LEU A 42 10.75 -1.38 24.60
C LEU A 42 10.96 -2.70 25.35
N LYS A 43 10.15 -3.04 26.36
CA LYS A 43 10.34 -4.27 27.17
C LYS A 43 10.47 -5.54 26.33
N ASN A 44 9.67 -5.66 25.26
CA ASN A 44 9.66 -6.83 24.38
C ASN A 44 10.55 -6.65 23.12
N TRP A 45 11.28 -5.54 23.05
CA TRP A 45 12.11 -5.19 21.90
C TRP A 45 13.59 -5.41 22.23
N LYS A 46 14.24 -6.28 21.47
CA LYS A 46 15.69 -6.47 21.50
C LYS A 46 16.32 -5.47 20.53
N SER A 47 17.33 -4.74 20.98
CA SER A 47 18.22 -4.04 20.05
C SER A 47 19.20 -5.08 19.50
N GLY A 48 19.19 -5.28 18.19
CA GLY A 48 20.07 -6.21 17.50
C GLY A 48 21.56 -5.83 17.56
N GLY A 49 21.92 -4.74 18.26
CA GLY A 49 23.28 -4.25 18.49
C GLY A 49 23.92 -3.60 17.27
N LEU A 50 23.49 -4.00 16.06
CA LEU A 50 23.99 -3.46 14.81
C LEU A 50 23.31 -2.13 14.49
N CYS A 51 24.12 -1.09 14.35
CA CYS A 51 23.71 0.20 13.86
C CYS A 51 24.63 0.69 12.75
N ARG A 52 24.09 1.52 11.86
CA ARG A 52 24.83 2.22 10.79
C ARG A 52 24.41 3.69 10.74
N GLY A 53 25.28 4.52 10.17
CA GLY A 53 25.12 5.97 10.15
C GLY A 53 25.53 6.65 11.45
N VAL A 54 25.27 7.95 11.55
CA VAL A 54 25.77 8.80 12.64
C VAL A 54 24.69 9.77 13.12
N ARG A 55 24.77 10.15 14.40
CA ARG A 55 23.88 11.14 15.04
C ARG A 55 22.39 10.82 14.81
N ALA A 56 21.63 11.76 14.25
CA ALA A 56 20.19 11.63 13.98
C ALA A 56 19.88 10.56 12.91
N ASP A 57 20.86 10.25 12.04
CA ASP A 57 20.75 9.24 10.98
C ASP A 57 21.45 7.93 11.38
N LYS A 58 21.48 7.65 12.69
CA LYS A 58 21.92 6.35 13.22
C LYS A 58 20.73 5.38 13.25
N PHE A 59 20.70 4.47 12.28
CA PHE A 59 19.69 3.43 12.16
C PHE A 59 20.19 2.13 12.76
N CYS A 60 19.34 1.44 13.52
CA CYS A 60 19.65 0.18 14.18
C CYS A 60 18.54 -0.84 13.90
N VAL A 61 18.83 -2.13 14.14
CA VAL A 61 17.83 -3.21 14.11
C VAL A 61 17.17 -3.34 15.48
N PHE A 62 15.84 -3.32 15.51
CA PHE A 62 15.03 -3.59 16.69
C PHE A 62 14.07 -4.74 16.40
N SER A 63 14.10 -5.80 17.20
CA SER A 63 13.34 -7.02 16.93
C SER A 63 12.47 -7.40 18.12
N ASN A 64 11.24 -7.82 17.84
CA ASN A 64 10.32 -8.38 18.81
C ASN A 64 9.96 -9.82 18.35
N PRO A 65 10.66 -10.86 18.83
CA PRO A 65 10.49 -12.22 18.34
C PRO A 65 9.18 -12.89 18.81
N SER A 66 8.50 -12.33 19.82
CA SER A 66 7.22 -12.85 20.33
C SER A 66 6.01 -12.22 19.66
N PHE A 67 6.20 -11.22 18.80
CA PHE A 67 5.10 -10.54 18.12
C PHE A 67 4.28 -11.50 17.22
N ASN A 68 2.97 -11.25 17.13
CA ASN A 68 2.00 -12.04 16.36
C ASN A 68 2.13 -13.56 16.59
N HIS A 69 1.89 -14.01 17.83
CA HIS A 69 1.99 -15.42 18.23
C HIS A 69 3.35 -16.08 17.94
N GLY A 70 4.43 -15.31 18.03
CA GLY A 70 5.79 -15.81 17.81
C GLY A 70 6.23 -15.88 16.35
N GLU A 71 5.50 -15.25 15.41
CA GLU A 71 6.02 -15.01 14.06
C GLU A 71 7.13 -13.96 14.06
N GLY A 72 7.11 -13.04 15.01
CA GLY A 72 8.13 -12.01 15.21
C GLY A 72 8.12 -10.88 14.17
N VAL A 73 8.83 -9.80 14.50
CA VAL A 73 9.05 -8.65 13.59
C VAL A 73 10.42 -8.02 13.87
N SER A 74 11.07 -7.52 12.81
CA SER A 74 12.28 -6.72 12.90
C SER A 74 12.10 -5.36 12.20
N ILE A 75 12.52 -4.28 12.85
CA ILE A 75 12.39 -2.91 12.36
C ILE A 75 13.77 -2.24 12.30
N ILE A 76 14.16 -1.79 11.12
CA ILE A 76 15.35 -0.99 10.87
C ILE A 76 14.96 0.49 10.97
N THR A 77 15.31 1.14 12.06
CA THR A 77 14.90 2.54 12.31
C THR A 77 15.81 3.23 13.34
N THR A 78 15.51 4.48 13.67
CA THR A 78 16.25 5.22 14.72
C THR A 78 15.73 4.89 16.13
N GLY A 79 16.54 5.13 17.16
CA GLY A 79 16.12 4.97 18.56
C GLY A 79 14.89 5.82 18.93
N LYS A 80 14.76 7.02 18.35
CA LYS A 80 13.59 7.89 18.54
C LYS A 80 12.35 7.29 17.87
N SER A 81 12.48 6.85 16.63
CA SER A 81 11.37 6.28 15.85
C SER A 81 10.83 5.00 16.48
N ILE A 82 11.68 4.08 16.93
CA ILE A 82 11.20 2.85 17.59
C ILE A 82 10.50 3.16 18.92
N GLY A 83 10.93 4.19 19.64
CA GLY A 83 10.27 4.65 20.86
C GLY A 83 8.82 5.04 20.61
N SER A 84 8.50 5.64 19.46
CA SER A 84 7.13 5.95 19.04
C SER A 84 6.39 4.70 18.55
N ILE A 85 6.99 3.93 17.64
CA ILE A 85 6.36 2.75 17.03
C ILE A 85 5.95 1.73 18.08
N ALA A 86 6.82 1.44 19.06
CA ALA A 86 6.56 0.48 20.13
C ALA A 86 5.40 0.87 21.06
N THR A 87 4.92 2.12 21.01
CA THR A 87 3.75 2.55 21.78
C THR A 87 2.41 2.24 21.11
N ARG A 88 2.41 1.82 19.84
CA ARG A 88 1.17 1.53 19.12
C ARG A 88 0.43 0.33 19.75
N PRO A 89 -0.91 0.32 19.75
CA PRO A 89 -1.71 -0.77 20.33
C PRO A 89 -1.28 -2.16 19.86
N ALA A 90 -1.01 -2.31 18.55
CA ALA A 90 -0.58 -3.57 17.94
C ALA A 90 0.70 -4.17 18.57
N PHE A 91 1.59 -3.36 19.15
CA PHE A 91 2.84 -3.82 19.78
C PHE A 91 2.78 -3.88 21.31
N ARG A 92 1.72 -3.34 21.91
CA ARG A 92 1.52 -3.34 23.36
C ARG A 92 0.70 -4.51 23.84
N ALA A 93 -0.27 -4.92 23.04
CA ALA A 93 -1.15 -5.99 23.44
C ALA A 93 -0.35 -7.31 23.46
N GLU A 94 -0.31 -7.95 24.62
CA GLU A 94 -0.45 -9.39 24.67
C GLU A 94 -1.86 -9.63 24.08
N ASN A 95 -1.98 -9.68 22.76
CA ASN A 95 -3.26 -10.00 22.12
C ASN A 95 -3.54 -11.46 22.46
N GLU A 96 -4.10 -11.69 23.65
CA GLU A 96 -4.93 -12.83 24.00
C GLU A 96 -6.26 -12.73 23.26
N GLU A 97 -6.22 -12.54 21.93
CA GLU A 97 -7.28 -13.15 21.14
C GLU A 97 -6.90 -14.62 21.04
N VAL A 98 -7.56 -15.41 21.88
CA VAL A 98 -7.69 -16.85 21.70
C VAL A 98 -8.40 -17.06 20.37
N VAL A 99 -7.66 -16.98 19.27
CA VAL A 99 -8.04 -17.72 18.07
C VAL A 99 -7.87 -19.17 18.48
N GLU A 100 -8.99 -19.89 18.59
CA GLU A 100 -8.97 -21.29 18.97
C GLU A 100 -7.90 -22.06 18.18
N PRO A 101 -7.10 -22.94 18.82
CA PRO A 101 -5.99 -23.65 18.18
C PRO A 101 -6.39 -24.55 17.00
N ASN A 102 -7.69 -24.70 16.72
CA ASN A 102 -8.22 -25.69 15.78
C ASN A 102 -9.22 -25.16 14.75
N SER A 103 -9.49 -23.87 14.69
CA SER A 103 -10.00 -23.30 13.44
C SER A 103 -8.78 -23.07 12.53
N LYS A 104 -8.29 -24.13 11.89
CA LYS A 104 -7.61 -23.97 10.60
C LYS A 104 -8.66 -23.34 9.68
N LEU A 105 -8.81 -22.01 9.75
CA LEU A 105 -9.51 -21.23 8.73
C LEU A 105 -8.86 -21.70 7.44
N ILE A 106 -9.62 -22.50 6.68
CA ILE A 106 -9.16 -23.07 5.43
C ILE A 106 -8.82 -21.84 4.60
N ARG A 107 -7.52 -21.59 4.43
CA ARG A 107 -7.05 -20.45 3.66
C ARG A 107 -7.75 -20.55 2.32
N PRO A 108 -8.42 -19.49 1.84
CA PRO A 108 -9.13 -19.55 0.57
C PRO A 108 -8.16 -19.58 -0.63
N TYR A 109 -6.89 -19.87 -0.39
CA TYR A 109 -5.82 -19.88 -1.37
C TYR A 109 -4.74 -20.92 -1.03
N ARG A 110 -3.94 -21.27 -2.03
CA ARG A 110 -2.73 -22.08 -1.90
C ARG A 110 -1.63 -21.54 -2.83
N GLU A 111 -0.38 -21.79 -2.45
CA GLU A 111 0.78 -21.49 -3.31
C GLU A 111 0.87 -22.50 -4.46
N VAL A 112 1.20 -22.01 -5.65
CA VAL A 112 1.47 -22.82 -6.86
C VAL A 112 2.56 -22.16 -7.69
N GLU A 113 3.28 -22.96 -8.48
CA GLU A 113 4.09 -22.41 -9.57
C GLU A 113 3.17 -21.86 -10.66
N ILE A 114 3.40 -20.63 -11.07
CA ILE A 114 2.72 -19.95 -12.17
C ILE A 114 3.72 -19.76 -13.29
N VAL A 115 3.38 -20.28 -14.47
CA VAL A 115 4.26 -20.21 -15.64
C VAL A 115 4.64 -18.76 -15.93
N GLY A 116 5.93 -18.45 -15.86
CA GLY A 116 6.49 -17.12 -16.12
C GLY A 116 6.35 -16.11 -14.97
N LYS A 117 5.85 -16.51 -13.80
CA LYS A 117 5.68 -15.63 -12.63
C LYS A 117 6.16 -16.27 -11.30
N ASP A 118 7.09 -17.21 -11.35
CA ASP A 118 7.57 -17.98 -10.19
C ASP A 118 6.42 -18.61 -9.38
N ILE A 119 6.33 -18.32 -8.07
CA ILE A 119 5.31 -18.82 -7.16
C ILE A 119 4.22 -17.76 -6.99
N GLY A 120 2.98 -18.13 -7.29
CA GLY A 120 1.79 -17.31 -7.08
C GLY A 120 0.79 -17.95 -6.12
N LEU A 121 -0.31 -17.25 -5.88
CA LEU A 121 -1.45 -17.76 -5.11
C LEU A 121 -2.64 -18.02 -6.02
N VAL A 122 -3.33 -19.15 -5.82
CA VAL A 122 -4.61 -19.45 -6.50
C VAL A 122 -5.70 -19.73 -5.48
N ALA A 123 -6.93 -19.34 -5.79
CA ALA A 123 -8.09 -19.58 -4.94
C ALA A 123 -8.37 -21.09 -4.79
N THR A 124 -8.72 -21.53 -3.59
CA THR A 124 -9.11 -22.94 -3.31
C THR A 124 -10.61 -23.17 -3.33
N ARG A 125 -11.39 -22.09 -3.36
CA ARG A 125 -12.85 -22.04 -3.45
C ARG A 125 -13.28 -20.75 -4.14
N GLU A 126 -14.58 -20.58 -4.38
CA GLU A 126 -15.12 -19.27 -4.73
C GLU A 126 -14.86 -18.26 -3.60
N ILE A 127 -14.49 -17.03 -3.98
CA ILE A 127 -14.28 -15.88 -3.10
C ILE A 127 -15.18 -14.76 -3.61
N ARG A 128 -15.97 -14.16 -2.73
CA ARG A 128 -16.92 -13.10 -3.12
C ARG A 128 -16.24 -11.72 -3.18
N ALA A 129 -16.76 -10.84 -4.03
CA ALA A 129 -16.33 -9.45 -4.07
C ALA A 129 -16.42 -8.81 -2.67
N GLY A 130 -15.35 -8.14 -2.26
CA GLY A 130 -15.21 -7.52 -0.93
C GLY A 130 -14.80 -8.46 0.19
N GLU A 131 -14.65 -9.76 -0.06
CA GLU A 131 -14.22 -10.72 0.96
C GLU A 131 -12.75 -10.49 1.36
N LEU A 132 -12.47 -10.52 2.67
CA LEU A 132 -11.10 -10.48 3.20
C LEU A 132 -10.40 -11.82 2.96
N ILE A 133 -9.37 -11.81 2.12
CA ILE A 133 -8.60 -13.01 1.75
C ILE A 133 -7.51 -13.30 2.78
N MET A 134 -6.77 -12.26 3.18
CA MET A 134 -5.72 -12.37 4.19
C MET A 134 -5.46 -11.03 4.88
N ALA A 135 -4.98 -11.11 6.14
CA ALA A 135 -4.52 -9.97 6.93
C ALA A 135 -3.23 -10.33 7.66
N ARG A 136 -2.10 -9.77 7.21
CA ARG A 136 -0.75 -10.18 7.65
C ARG A 136 0.04 -9.05 8.27
N THR A 137 0.77 -9.33 9.35
CA THR A 137 1.70 -8.38 9.96
C THR A 137 3.06 -8.41 9.24
N PRO A 138 3.85 -7.32 9.29
CA PRO A 138 5.14 -7.28 8.60
C PRO A 138 6.19 -8.15 9.30
N ALA A 139 7.04 -8.80 8.51
CA ALA A 139 8.21 -9.53 8.98
C ALA A 139 9.39 -8.59 9.25
N VAL A 140 9.71 -7.75 8.25
CA VAL A 140 10.78 -6.75 8.33
C VAL A 140 10.23 -5.41 7.88
N MET A 141 10.59 -4.36 8.61
CA MET A 141 10.26 -2.98 8.27
C MET A 141 11.53 -2.15 8.17
N VAL A 142 11.60 -1.25 7.20
CA VAL A 142 12.77 -0.42 6.95
C VAL A 142 12.33 1.03 6.80
N ASN A 143 12.87 1.90 7.64
CA ASN A 143 12.70 3.34 7.50
C ASN A 143 13.32 3.78 6.16
N GLU A 144 12.56 4.42 5.29
CA GLU A 144 13.01 4.85 3.96
C GLU A 144 14.29 5.69 4.02
N LYS A 145 14.42 6.55 5.05
CA LYS A 145 15.60 7.39 5.23
C LYS A 145 16.87 6.56 5.41
N ALA A 146 16.78 5.36 5.99
CA ALA A 146 17.93 4.44 6.08
C ALA A 146 18.42 4.02 4.69
N ILE A 147 17.49 3.77 3.77
CA ILE A 147 17.77 3.33 2.40
C ILE A 147 18.43 4.48 1.62
N GLN A 148 17.90 5.69 1.78
CA GLN A 148 18.43 6.90 1.14
C GLN A 148 19.81 7.31 1.69
N ALA A 149 20.05 7.16 3.00
CA ALA A 149 21.22 7.74 3.66
C ALA A 149 22.43 6.78 3.77
N LEU A 150 22.23 5.47 3.87
CA LEU A 150 23.30 4.54 4.25
C LEU A 150 23.97 3.83 3.06
N GLY A 151 23.35 3.87 1.88
CA GLY A 151 23.81 3.13 0.69
C GLY A 151 23.59 1.60 0.83
N LYS A 152 23.62 0.91 -0.31
CA LYS A 152 23.24 -0.51 -0.43
C LYS A 152 23.94 -1.42 0.59
N LYS A 153 25.27 -1.33 0.72
CA LYS A 153 26.05 -2.22 1.60
C LYS A 153 25.61 -2.14 3.07
N ALA A 154 25.49 -0.93 3.62
CA ALA A 154 25.12 -0.76 5.02
C ALA A 154 23.65 -1.15 5.28
N VAL A 155 22.75 -0.93 4.31
CA VAL A 155 21.37 -1.41 4.37
C VAL A 155 21.32 -2.94 4.35
N SER A 156 22.09 -3.60 3.47
CA SER A 156 22.21 -5.06 3.43
C SER A 156 22.68 -5.64 4.77
N GLU A 157 23.66 -5.02 5.42
CA GLU A 157 24.16 -5.47 6.73
C GLU A 157 23.06 -5.37 7.82
N LEU A 158 22.27 -4.28 7.83
CA LEU A 158 21.13 -4.13 8.74
C LEU A 158 20.02 -5.14 8.43
N LEU A 159 19.74 -5.39 7.14
CA LEU A 159 18.74 -6.35 6.70
C LEU A 159 19.10 -7.78 7.07
N ILE A 160 20.36 -8.20 6.86
CA ILE A 160 20.84 -9.51 7.29
C ILE A 160 20.53 -9.72 8.77
N ARG A 161 20.91 -8.74 9.60
CA ARG A 161 20.67 -8.81 11.05
C ARG A 161 19.19 -8.83 11.39
N ALA A 162 18.36 -8.05 10.70
CA ALA A 162 16.91 -8.02 10.89
C ALA A 162 16.26 -9.38 10.55
N VAL A 163 16.70 -10.03 9.49
CA VAL A 163 16.20 -11.35 9.06
C VAL A 163 16.69 -12.45 10.00
N GLU A 164 17.94 -12.39 10.48
CA GLU A 164 18.49 -13.37 11.43
C GLU A 164 17.78 -13.40 12.79
N GLU A 165 17.25 -12.26 13.21
CA GLU A 165 16.46 -12.12 14.46
C GLU A 165 15.01 -12.63 14.34
N LEU A 166 14.56 -12.99 13.13
CA LEU A 166 13.25 -13.61 12.96
C LEU A 166 13.26 -15.08 13.42
N PRO A 167 12.14 -15.56 14.00
CA PRO A 167 11.87 -16.98 14.22
C PRO A 167 12.10 -17.83 12.96
N SER A 168 12.61 -19.07 13.13
CA SER A 168 13.16 -19.88 12.04
C SER A 168 12.19 -20.07 10.86
N GLN A 169 10.93 -20.42 11.13
CA GLN A 169 9.92 -20.65 10.09
C GLN A 169 9.61 -19.37 9.29
N HIS A 170 9.50 -18.23 9.99
CA HIS A 170 9.21 -16.96 9.33
C HIS A 170 10.41 -16.46 8.53
N ARG A 171 11.62 -16.65 9.07
CA ARG A 171 12.89 -16.38 8.39
C ARG A 171 13.02 -17.20 7.11
N GLU A 172 12.77 -18.50 7.17
CA GLU A 172 12.82 -19.38 5.99
C GLU A 172 11.80 -18.95 4.92
N SER A 173 10.59 -18.61 5.33
CA SER A 173 9.55 -18.10 4.42
C SER A 173 9.99 -16.82 3.71
N LEU A 174 10.61 -15.87 4.43
CA LEU A 174 11.16 -14.65 3.87
C LEU A 174 12.32 -14.92 2.91
N LEU A 175 13.24 -15.82 3.29
CA LEU A 175 14.40 -16.19 2.46
C LEU A 175 14.02 -16.96 1.19
N ASN A 176 12.77 -17.42 1.09
CA ASN A 176 12.18 -18.09 -0.08
C ASN A 176 11.38 -17.14 -1.00
N LEU A 177 11.41 -15.82 -0.74
CA LEU A 177 10.84 -14.83 -1.64
C LEU A 177 11.72 -14.64 -2.89
N SER A 178 11.08 -14.29 -4.02
CA SER A 178 11.79 -14.11 -5.29
C SER A 178 12.74 -12.92 -5.23
N THR A 179 13.88 -13.06 -5.89
CA THR A 179 14.85 -11.97 -6.14
C THR A 179 14.80 -11.48 -7.59
N HIS A 180 13.91 -12.04 -8.42
CA HIS A 180 13.75 -11.84 -9.88
C HIS A 180 15.01 -12.09 -10.74
N SER A 181 16.16 -12.31 -10.12
CA SER A 181 17.46 -12.49 -10.74
C SER A 181 18.40 -13.18 -9.75
N THR A 182 19.44 -13.82 -10.27
CA THR A 182 20.43 -14.51 -9.43
C THR A 182 21.20 -13.51 -8.56
N PRO A 183 21.16 -13.63 -7.21
CA PRO A 183 21.92 -12.77 -6.32
C PRO A 183 23.42 -13.09 -6.38
N SER A 184 24.28 -12.09 -6.21
CA SER A 184 25.74 -12.28 -6.20
C SER A 184 26.27 -12.90 -4.91
N ASP A 185 25.64 -12.55 -3.78
CA ASP A 185 25.98 -13.01 -2.44
C ASP A 185 24.75 -12.91 -1.52
N TYR A 186 24.92 -13.29 -0.25
CA TYR A 186 23.81 -13.27 0.71
C TYR A 186 23.28 -11.86 1.00
N GLY A 187 24.14 -10.85 1.09
CA GLY A 187 23.71 -9.46 1.32
C GLY A 187 22.97 -8.86 0.13
N ASP A 188 23.38 -9.22 -1.09
CA ASP A 188 22.65 -8.90 -2.32
C ASP A 188 21.29 -9.61 -2.36
N LYS A 189 21.22 -10.89 -1.98
CA LYS A 189 19.96 -11.65 -1.87
C LYS A 189 18.95 -10.93 -0.98
N ILE A 190 19.32 -10.59 0.26
CA ILE A 190 18.36 -9.96 1.19
C ILE A 190 17.96 -8.57 0.71
N TYR A 191 18.89 -7.79 0.15
CA TYR A 191 18.57 -6.48 -0.40
C TYR A 191 17.58 -6.58 -1.56
N ARG A 192 17.77 -7.55 -2.47
CA ARG A 192 16.83 -7.80 -3.57
C ARG A 192 15.46 -8.25 -3.07
N ILE A 193 15.40 -9.09 -2.04
CA ILE A 193 14.12 -9.46 -1.41
C ILE A 193 13.38 -8.19 -0.95
N LEU A 194 14.05 -7.27 -0.24
CA LEU A 194 13.45 -5.98 0.11
C LEU A 194 12.98 -5.23 -1.14
N GLN A 195 13.83 -5.14 -2.16
CA GLN A 195 13.60 -4.33 -3.34
C GLN A 195 12.40 -4.81 -4.18
N THR A 196 12.18 -6.12 -4.29
CA THR A 196 11.15 -6.67 -5.19
C THR A 196 9.86 -7.06 -4.48
N ASN A 197 9.88 -7.20 -3.15
CA ASN A 197 8.76 -7.76 -2.39
C ASN A 197 8.18 -6.80 -1.33
N SER A 198 8.78 -5.62 -1.12
CA SER A 198 8.33 -4.70 -0.07
C SER A 198 7.20 -3.77 -0.52
N PHE A 199 6.38 -3.40 0.45
CA PHE A 199 5.26 -2.48 0.29
C PHE A 199 5.53 -1.21 1.09
N ARG A 200 5.23 -0.06 0.51
CA ARG A 200 5.22 1.20 1.27
C ARG A 200 4.04 1.18 2.23
N THR A 201 4.33 1.31 3.53
CA THR A 201 3.35 1.15 4.62
C THR A 201 3.12 2.43 5.41
N GLY A 202 3.59 3.57 4.90
CA GLY A 202 3.30 4.89 5.45
C GLY A 202 4.17 5.29 6.66
N TYR A 203 3.71 6.30 7.39
CA TYR A 203 4.49 7.04 8.40
C TYR A 203 4.26 6.50 9.81
N HIS A 204 4.88 5.36 10.15
CA HIS A 204 4.65 4.73 11.46
C HIS A 204 5.23 5.51 12.64
N ASP A 205 6.26 6.33 12.40
CA ASP A 205 6.86 7.22 13.38
C ASP A 205 6.37 8.68 13.25
N GLY A 206 5.41 8.94 12.35
CA GLY A 206 4.88 10.26 12.03
C GLY A 206 5.80 11.16 11.21
N ASN A 207 6.98 10.70 10.81
CA ASN A 207 8.00 11.52 10.15
C ASN A 207 8.50 10.94 8.82
N ASN A 208 8.86 9.66 8.79
CA ASN A 208 9.42 9.01 7.61
C ASN A 208 8.53 7.83 7.19
N PRO A 209 8.40 7.56 5.89
CA PRO A 209 7.71 6.37 5.43
C PRO A 209 8.56 5.12 5.66
N PHE A 210 7.88 3.98 5.69
CA PHE A 210 8.50 2.66 5.86
C PHE A 210 8.15 1.73 4.72
N TYR A 211 9.12 0.89 4.36
CA TYR A 211 8.93 -0.26 3.49
C TYR A 211 8.87 -1.52 4.33
N SER A 212 7.89 -2.36 4.07
CA SER A 212 7.60 -3.54 4.88
C SER A 212 7.53 -4.79 4.02
N LEU A 213 8.13 -5.87 4.49
CA LEU A 213 8.11 -7.20 3.89
C LEU A 213 7.05 -8.07 4.54
N PHE A 214 6.27 -8.78 3.73
CA PHE A 214 5.18 -9.65 4.17
C PHE A 214 5.29 -10.98 3.41
N THR A 215 5.66 -12.06 4.11
CA THR A 215 6.00 -13.34 3.46
C THR A 215 4.89 -13.90 2.57
N GLU A 216 3.64 -13.91 3.05
CA GLU A 216 2.52 -14.43 2.25
C GLU A 216 1.96 -13.42 1.24
N VAL A 217 1.93 -12.12 1.57
CA VAL A 217 1.38 -11.09 0.67
C VAL A 217 2.28 -10.92 -0.55
N SER A 218 3.61 -11.03 -0.37
CA SER A 218 4.58 -10.97 -1.46
C SER A 218 4.51 -12.16 -2.45
N ARG A 219 3.59 -13.12 -2.25
CA ARG A 219 3.26 -14.17 -3.23
C ARG A 219 2.17 -13.78 -4.22
N LEU A 220 1.50 -12.64 -4.02
CA LEU A 220 0.49 -12.15 -4.96
C LEU A 220 1.19 -11.57 -6.18
N ASN A 221 1.01 -12.20 -7.35
CA ASN A 221 1.62 -11.76 -8.60
C ASN A 221 0.95 -10.51 -9.18
N HIS A 222 1.62 -9.89 -10.16
CA HIS A 222 1.08 -8.78 -10.91
C HIS A 222 -0.02 -9.20 -11.91
N ASP A 223 -1.08 -8.39 -11.97
CA ASP A 223 -1.98 -8.27 -13.13
C ASP A 223 -2.39 -6.79 -13.31
N CYS A 224 -2.52 -6.34 -14.56
CA CYS A 224 -2.97 -4.97 -14.87
C CYS A 224 -4.47 -4.75 -14.61
N ARG A 225 -5.24 -5.83 -14.40
CA ARG A 225 -6.65 -5.86 -13.97
C ARG A 225 -6.78 -6.86 -12.81
N PRO A 226 -6.27 -6.50 -11.62
CA PRO A 226 -6.05 -7.46 -10.55
C PRO A 226 -7.36 -8.02 -9.97
N THR A 227 -7.28 -9.25 -9.43
CA THR A 227 -8.38 -9.86 -8.67
C THR A 227 -8.52 -9.30 -7.26
N CYS A 228 -7.44 -8.71 -6.73
CA CYS A 228 -7.37 -8.20 -5.37
C CYS A 228 -6.92 -6.73 -5.33
N ALA A 229 -7.36 -6.03 -4.29
CA ALA A 229 -6.79 -4.77 -3.85
C ALA A 229 -6.32 -4.92 -2.40
N TYR A 230 -5.52 -3.96 -1.95
CA TYR A 230 -4.96 -4.01 -0.61
C TYR A 230 -4.83 -2.63 0.01
N HIS A 231 -4.81 -2.63 1.33
CA HIS A 231 -4.41 -1.48 2.13
C HIS A 231 -3.67 -1.96 3.38
N PHE A 232 -2.89 -1.06 3.98
CA PHE A 232 -2.30 -1.29 5.28
C PHE A 232 -3.16 -0.61 6.35
N ASP A 233 -3.71 -1.41 7.27
CA ASP A 233 -4.49 -0.91 8.40
C ASP A 233 -3.53 -0.53 9.53
N HIS A 234 -3.46 0.76 9.87
CA HIS A 234 -2.56 1.26 10.90
C HIS A 234 -3.03 0.95 12.33
N THR A 235 -4.29 0.55 12.50
CA THR A 235 -4.89 0.29 13.82
C THR A 235 -4.48 -1.09 14.35
N ASP A 236 -4.66 -2.14 13.55
CA ASP A 236 -4.26 -3.52 13.86
C ASP A 236 -2.89 -3.90 13.28
N PHE A 237 -2.28 -3.00 12.50
CA PHE A 237 -0.94 -3.12 11.92
C PHE A 237 -0.80 -4.27 10.92
N ARG A 238 -1.86 -4.52 10.14
CA ARG A 238 -1.92 -5.59 9.14
C ARG A 238 -2.07 -5.05 7.72
N HIS A 239 -1.40 -5.73 6.80
CA HIS A 239 -1.66 -5.63 5.37
C HIS A 239 -2.89 -6.49 5.03
N LYS A 240 -3.97 -5.86 4.61
CA LYS A 240 -5.25 -6.50 4.29
C LYS A 240 -5.41 -6.61 2.79
N VAL A 241 -5.73 -7.82 2.31
CA VAL A 241 -5.97 -8.11 0.90
C VAL A 241 -7.41 -8.55 0.74
N LEU A 242 -8.15 -7.88 -0.13
CA LEU A 242 -9.58 -8.11 -0.36
C LEU A 242 -9.84 -8.34 -1.85
N ALA A 243 -10.80 -9.20 -2.16
CA ALA A 243 -11.24 -9.44 -3.52
C ALA A 243 -11.96 -8.20 -4.09
N VAL A 244 -11.62 -7.74 -5.29
CA VAL A 244 -12.31 -6.59 -5.93
C VAL A 244 -13.51 -7.02 -6.77
N ARG A 245 -13.63 -8.32 -7.03
CA ARG A 245 -14.72 -8.98 -7.76
C ARG A 245 -14.86 -10.41 -7.27
N ASP A 246 -15.89 -11.12 -7.73
CA ASP A 246 -15.99 -12.56 -7.51
C ASP A 246 -14.80 -13.28 -8.20
N ILE A 247 -14.22 -14.25 -7.51
CA ILE A 247 -13.06 -15.05 -7.93
C ILE A 247 -13.45 -16.52 -7.88
N THR A 248 -13.18 -17.24 -8.95
CA THR A 248 -13.50 -18.66 -9.08
C THR A 248 -12.42 -19.55 -8.47
N ALA A 249 -12.77 -20.78 -8.07
CA ALA A 249 -11.78 -21.73 -7.57
C ALA A 249 -10.73 -22.04 -8.65
N GLY A 250 -9.44 -21.99 -8.28
CA GLY A 250 -8.30 -22.18 -9.19
C GLY A 250 -7.81 -20.90 -9.88
N GLU A 251 -8.54 -19.80 -9.78
CA GLU A 251 -8.13 -18.51 -10.35
C GLU A 251 -6.97 -17.87 -9.56
N GLU A 252 -6.05 -17.20 -10.25
CA GLU A 252 -4.89 -16.54 -9.63
C GLU A 252 -5.32 -15.30 -8.82
N LEU A 253 -4.80 -15.19 -7.61
CA LEU A 253 -4.91 -14.00 -6.77
C LEU A 253 -3.78 -13.03 -7.13
N THR A 254 -4.14 -11.86 -7.62
CA THR A 254 -3.20 -10.89 -8.19
C THR A 254 -3.48 -9.49 -7.67
N ILE A 255 -2.44 -8.67 -7.66
CA ILE A 255 -2.48 -7.24 -7.32
C ILE A 255 -1.82 -6.43 -8.44
N ALA A 256 -2.06 -5.13 -8.48
CA ALA A 256 -1.31 -4.25 -9.38
C ALA A 256 -0.06 -3.74 -8.65
N TYR A 257 1.13 -4.15 -9.12
CA TYR A 257 2.42 -3.67 -8.59
C TYR A 257 2.70 -2.19 -8.91
N TYR A 258 2.04 -1.68 -9.95
CA TYR A 258 2.20 -0.32 -10.43
C TYR A 258 0.83 0.21 -10.87
N ASP A 259 0.72 1.53 -11.03
CA ASP A 259 -0.51 2.18 -11.47
C ASP A 259 -1.05 1.55 -12.78
N PRO A 260 -2.22 0.89 -12.73
CA PRO A 260 -2.80 0.27 -13.91
C PRO A 260 -3.42 1.28 -14.88
N LEU A 261 -3.61 2.54 -14.48
CA LEU A 261 -4.14 3.63 -15.32
C LEU A 261 -3.01 4.30 -16.13
N GLN A 262 -2.09 3.52 -16.68
CA GLN A 262 -1.06 3.98 -17.62
C GLN A 262 -1.21 3.24 -18.94
N PRO A 263 -0.75 3.77 -20.09
CA PRO A 263 -0.74 3.04 -21.36
C PRO A 263 0.08 1.75 -21.30
N ARG A 264 -0.20 0.77 -22.18
CA ARG A 264 0.47 -0.55 -22.15
C ARG A 264 1.98 -0.44 -22.22
N SER A 265 2.51 0.42 -23.10
CA SER A 265 3.96 0.62 -23.24
C SER A 265 4.61 1.04 -21.93
N VAL A 266 4.02 2.01 -21.24
CA VAL A 266 4.50 2.53 -19.96
C VAL A 266 4.47 1.45 -18.88
N ARG A 267 3.36 0.69 -18.78
CA ARG A 267 3.26 -0.43 -17.83
C ARG A 267 4.33 -1.49 -18.09
N GLN A 268 4.55 -1.88 -19.35
CA GLN A 268 5.56 -2.87 -19.73
C GLN A 268 6.98 -2.42 -19.43
N GLU A 269 7.31 -1.16 -19.76
CA GLU A 269 8.62 -0.59 -19.48
C GLU A 269 8.90 -0.57 -17.98
N LYS A 270 7.94 -0.08 -17.17
CA LYS A 270 8.06 -0.04 -15.72
C LYS A 270 8.26 -1.44 -15.13
N LEU A 271 7.44 -2.41 -15.54
CA LEU A 271 7.53 -3.80 -15.04
C LEU A 271 8.85 -4.46 -15.44
N GLN A 272 9.36 -4.19 -16.65
CA GLN A 272 10.64 -4.69 -17.10
C GLN A 272 11.81 -4.06 -16.34
N HIS A 273 11.76 -2.75 -16.09
CA HIS A 273 12.83 -2.02 -15.42
C HIS A 273 12.88 -2.36 -13.92
N GLU A 274 11.73 -2.50 -13.27
CA GLU A 274 11.64 -2.71 -11.83
C GLU A 274 11.53 -4.19 -11.44
N TRP A 275 10.78 -5.02 -12.14
CA TRP A 275 10.66 -6.43 -11.76
C TRP A 275 11.29 -7.39 -12.77
N GLY A 276 11.91 -6.87 -13.83
CA GLY A 276 12.64 -7.70 -14.78
C GLY A 276 11.74 -8.57 -15.67
N PHE A 277 10.42 -8.34 -15.73
CA PHE A 277 9.50 -9.14 -16.54
C PHE A 277 8.61 -8.31 -17.45
N GLN A 278 8.15 -8.92 -18.54
CA GLN A 278 7.08 -8.39 -19.39
C GLN A 278 5.74 -8.99 -18.98
N CYS A 279 4.73 -8.13 -18.78
CA CYS A 279 3.43 -8.58 -18.34
C CYS A 279 2.69 -9.35 -19.45
N SER A 280 2.22 -10.54 -19.12
CA SER A 280 1.44 -11.42 -20.01
C SER A 280 -0.05 -11.51 -19.66
N CYS A 281 -0.55 -10.66 -18.74
CA CYS A 281 -1.97 -10.63 -18.37
C CYS A 281 -2.88 -10.43 -19.59
N ALA A 282 -4.16 -10.80 -19.46
CA ALA A 282 -5.12 -10.72 -20.56
C ALA A 282 -5.20 -9.33 -21.22
N ARG A 283 -5.02 -8.25 -20.43
CA ARG A 283 -4.98 -6.88 -20.97
C ARG A 283 -3.73 -6.59 -21.80
N CYS A 284 -2.58 -7.16 -21.43
CA CYS A 284 -1.30 -6.93 -22.08
C CYS A 284 -1.02 -7.89 -23.24
N SER A 285 -1.69 -9.04 -23.27
CA SER A 285 -1.59 -10.07 -24.31
C SER A 285 -2.75 -10.07 -25.32
N ALA A 286 -3.70 -9.14 -25.18
CA ALA A 286 -4.77 -8.93 -26.15
C ALA A 286 -4.23 -8.53 -27.54
N ASP A 287 -5.10 -8.56 -28.55
CA ASP A 287 -4.77 -8.09 -29.90
C ASP A 287 -4.52 -6.57 -29.94
N ALA A 288 -3.90 -6.10 -31.03
CA ALA A 288 -3.50 -4.70 -31.17
C ALA A 288 -4.68 -3.71 -31.11
N SER A 289 -5.88 -4.11 -31.59
CA SER A 289 -7.07 -3.25 -31.53
C SER A 289 -7.54 -3.10 -30.09
N SER A 290 -7.70 -4.22 -29.38
CA SER A 290 -8.09 -4.23 -27.96
C SER A 290 -7.12 -3.45 -27.07
N ILE A 291 -5.80 -3.53 -27.35
CA ILE A 291 -4.79 -2.74 -26.65
C ILE A 291 -4.97 -1.25 -26.93
N ALA A 292 -5.12 -0.85 -28.19
CA ALA A 292 -5.29 0.56 -28.57
C ALA A 292 -6.56 1.17 -27.96
N GLU A 293 -7.66 0.42 -27.93
CA GLU A 293 -8.90 0.83 -27.27
C GLU A 293 -8.72 1.02 -25.77
N SER A 294 -8.00 0.10 -25.09
CA SER A 294 -7.70 0.22 -23.66
C SER A 294 -6.83 1.46 -23.37
N ASP A 295 -5.81 1.71 -24.19
CA ASP A 295 -4.95 2.87 -24.03
C ASP A 295 -5.70 4.20 -24.28
N GLU A 296 -6.64 4.25 -25.24
CA GLU A 296 -7.49 5.43 -25.45
C GLU A 296 -8.49 5.62 -24.28
N ARG A 297 -9.04 4.54 -23.71
CA ARG A 297 -9.87 4.64 -22.49
C ARG A 297 -9.07 5.21 -21.31
N VAL A 298 -7.83 4.76 -21.10
CA VAL A 298 -6.94 5.34 -20.06
C VAL A 298 -6.68 6.82 -20.29
N LYS A 299 -6.37 7.22 -21.53
CA LYS A 299 -6.17 8.63 -21.89
C LYS A 299 -7.42 9.46 -21.64
N LYS A 300 -8.60 8.92 -21.93
CA LYS A 300 -9.89 9.56 -21.66
C LYS A 300 -10.16 9.68 -20.16
N ILE A 301 -9.82 8.68 -19.36
CA ILE A 301 -9.88 8.73 -17.89
C ILE A 301 -9.04 9.91 -17.37
N HIS A 302 -7.79 10.06 -17.84
CA HIS A 302 -6.93 11.17 -17.44
C HIS A 302 -7.47 12.54 -17.85
N ALA A 303 -8.06 12.66 -19.04
CA ALA A 303 -8.70 13.89 -19.48
C ALA A 303 -9.91 14.24 -18.61
N LEU A 304 -10.74 13.24 -18.27
CA LEU A 304 -11.90 13.41 -17.40
C LEU A 304 -11.50 13.79 -15.97
N TRP A 305 -10.45 13.19 -15.41
CA TRP A 305 -9.92 13.61 -14.10
C TRP A 305 -9.56 15.09 -14.10
N LYS A 306 -8.81 15.55 -15.12
CA LYS A 306 -8.41 16.96 -15.24
C LYS A 306 -9.63 17.88 -15.29
N GLU A 307 -10.63 17.53 -16.10
CA GLU A 307 -11.82 18.35 -16.28
C GLU A 307 -12.69 18.39 -15.00
N LEU A 308 -12.93 17.23 -14.39
CA LEU A 308 -13.77 17.09 -13.20
C LEU A 308 -13.11 17.68 -11.94
N ASP A 309 -11.78 17.66 -11.85
CA ASP A 309 -11.05 18.27 -10.73
C ASP A 309 -10.92 19.80 -10.87
N ASP A 310 -11.18 20.33 -12.07
CA ASP A 310 -11.29 21.76 -12.31
C ASP A 310 -12.66 22.26 -11.82
N HIS A 311 -12.64 22.96 -10.70
CA HIS A 311 -13.83 23.56 -10.08
C HIS A 311 -13.98 25.06 -10.38
N SER A 312 -13.22 25.57 -11.35
CA SER A 312 -13.38 26.93 -11.86
C SER A 312 -14.66 27.06 -12.69
N SER A 313 -15.03 28.30 -12.99
CA SER A 313 -16.15 28.63 -13.87
C SER A 313 -15.92 28.25 -15.34
N GLU A 314 -14.67 28.04 -15.73
CA GLU A 314 -14.23 27.75 -17.09
C GLU A 314 -14.34 26.26 -17.43
N SER A 315 -14.44 25.40 -16.41
CA SER A 315 -14.61 23.96 -16.57
C SER A 315 -15.95 23.63 -17.23
N LYS A 316 -15.90 22.68 -18.15
CA LYS A 316 -17.04 22.07 -18.87
C LYS A 316 -17.47 20.75 -18.25
N ALA A 317 -16.94 20.41 -17.08
CA ALA A 317 -17.35 19.24 -16.33
C ALA A 317 -18.86 19.19 -16.16
N SER A 318 -19.41 17.99 -16.29
CA SER A 318 -20.84 17.73 -16.13
C SER A 318 -21.07 16.39 -15.46
N PRO A 319 -22.25 16.16 -14.88
CA PRO A 319 -22.60 14.85 -14.32
C PRO A 319 -22.43 13.71 -15.32
N GLU A 320 -22.75 13.90 -16.59
CA GLU A 320 -22.57 12.90 -17.66
C GLU A 320 -21.10 12.54 -17.88
N MET A 321 -20.19 13.52 -17.75
CA MET A 321 -18.75 13.27 -17.80
C MET A 321 -18.28 12.45 -16.60
N ALA A 322 -18.87 12.66 -15.42
CA ALA A 322 -18.56 11.91 -14.23
C ALA A 322 -19.12 10.47 -14.28
N GLU A 323 -20.32 10.27 -14.81
CA GLU A 323 -20.88 8.94 -15.05
C GLU A 323 -20.06 8.16 -16.09
N LEU A 324 -19.63 8.83 -17.16
CA LEU A 324 -18.72 8.26 -18.14
C LEU A 324 -17.38 7.84 -17.51
N LEU A 325 -16.85 8.62 -16.56
CA LEU A 325 -15.64 8.23 -15.82
C LEU A 325 -15.87 6.92 -15.04
N VAL A 326 -17.04 6.76 -14.41
CA VAL A 326 -17.39 5.52 -13.71
C VAL A 326 -17.44 4.33 -14.68
N SER A 327 -18.14 4.46 -15.81
CA SER A 327 -18.20 3.41 -16.83
C SER A 327 -16.83 3.01 -17.35
N LEU A 328 -15.93 3.98 -17.58
CA LEU A 328 -14.58 3.69 -18.05
C LEU A 328 -13.74 2.90 -17.03
N TYR A 329 -13.94 3.11 -15.73
CA TYR A 329 -13.29 2.31 -14.69
C TYR A 329 -13.78 0.86 -14.70
N GLU A 330 -15.09 0.66 -14.88
CA GLU A 330 -15.71 -0.66 -14.97
C GLU A 330 -15.22 -1.41 -16.22
N GLU A 331 -15.23 -0.76 -17.38
CA GLU A 331 -14.72 -1.31 -18.65
C GLU A 331 -13.22 -1.63 -18.60
N GLU A 332 -12.43 -0.79 -17.93
CA GLU A 332 -11.00 -1.05 -17.74
C GLU A 332 -10.71 -2.05 -16.62
N GLY A 333 -11.72 -2.50 -15.87
CA GLY A 333 -11.56 -3.47 -14.78
C GLY A 333 -10.77 -2.94 -13.58
N ILE A 334 -10.77 -1.61 -13.36
CA ILE A 334 -10.00 -0.95 -12.30
C ILE A 334 -10.86 -0.80 -11.03
N LEU A 335 -11.46 -1.91 -10.61
CA LEU A 335 -12.50 -1.93 -9.57
C LEU A 335 -11.96 -1.63 -8.16
N GLY A 336 -10.69 -1.93 -7.89
CA GLY A 336 -10.04 -1.61 -6.61
C GLY A 336 -9.86 -0.12 -6.34
N ARG A 337 -10.01 0.73 -7.36
CA ARG A 337 -9.83 2.20 -7.27
C ARG A 337 -11.04 3.00 -7.77
N ILE A 338 -12.17 2.33 -8.04
CA ILE A 338 -13.37 2.98 -8.59
C ILE A 338 -13.95 4.06 -7.65
N ASN A 339 -13.57 4.07 -6.36
CA ASN A 339 -13.88 5.16 -5.45
C ASN A 339 -13.39 6.53 -5.95
N GLU A 340 -12.35 6.59 -6.78
CA GLU A 340 -11.85 7.83 -7.38
C GLU A 340 -12.82 8.42 -8.42
N ALA A 341 -13.53 7.56 -9.16
CA ALA A 341 -14.59 7.96 -10.07
C ALA A 341 -15.87 8.34 -9.30
N TYR A 342 -16.24 7.54 -8.29
CA TYR A 342 -17.38 7.85 -7.42
C TYR A 342 -17.22 9.16 -6.67
N TYR A 343 -16.02 9.48 -6.19
CA TYR A 343 -15.74 10.77 -5.56
C TYR A 343 -16.06 11.93 -6.51
N ARG A 344 -15.54 11.88 -7.74
CA ARG A 344 -15.76 12.94 -8.74
C ARG A 344 -17.22 13.05 -9.15
N ALA A 345 -17.92 11.93 -9.29
CA ALA A 345 -19.37 11.93 -9.51
C ALA A 345 -20.12 12.60 -8.34
N ALA A 346 -19.81 12.24 -7.10
CA ALA A 346 -20.43 12.86 -5.93
C ALA A 346 -20.20 14.39 -5.88
N ILE A 347 -18.98 14.84 -6.16
CA ILE A 347 -18.63 16.26 -6.21
C ILE A 347 -19.35 16.98 -7.36
N GLU A 348 -19.46 16.37 -8.53
CA GLU A 348 -20.12 17.00 -9.67
C GLU A 348 -21.63 17.15 -9.44
N TYR A 349 -22.31 16.09 -8.94
CA TYR A 349 -23.73 16.17 -8.61
C TYR A 349 -24.04 17.18 -7.51
N ILE A 350 -23.23 17.25 -6.45
CA ILE A 350 -23.44 18.27 -5.41
C ILE A 350 -23.15 19.68 -5.95
N GLY A 351 -22.26 19.78 -6.94
CA GLY A 351 -21.92 20.99 -7.66
C GLY A 351 -23.07 21.57 -8.48
N VAL A 352 -23.93 20.73 -9.04
CA VAL A 352 -25.16 21.15 -9.74
C VAL A 352 -26.39 21.17 -8.82
N GLY A 353 -26.24 20.80 -7.55
CA GLY A 353 -27.29 20.84 -6.54
C GLY A 353 -28.22 19.61 -6.52
N ASP A 354 -27.84 18.51 -7.18
CA ASP A 354 -28.55 17.23 -7.13
C ASP A 354 -28.09 16.43 -5.92
N ILE A 355 -28.89 16.49 -4.85
CA ILE A 355 -28.58 15.81 -3.59
C ILE A 355 -28.67 14.28 -3.75
N ALA A 356 -29.65 13.78 -4.51
CA ALA A 356 -29.93 12.35 -4.56
C ALA A 356 -28.77 11.57 -5.18
N ASN A 357 -28.29 12.03 -6.34
CA ASN A 357 -27.15 11.40 -7.00
C ASN A 357 -25.83 11.69 -6.27
N ALA A 358 -25.66 12.88 -5.69
CA ALA A 358 -24.48 13.18 -4.89
C ALA A 358 -24.33 12.22 -3.70
N THR A 359 -25.41 11.98 -2.95
CA THR A 359 -25.42 11.05 -1.80
C THR A 359 -25.21 9.59 -2.25
N LYS A 360 -25.81 9.18 -3.38
CA LYS A 360 -25.59 7.84 -3.96
C LYS A 360 -24.09 7.60 -4.24
N TYR A 361 -23.46 8.47 -5.01
CA TYR A 361 -22.04 8.32 -5.36
C TYR A 361 -21.10 8.52 -4.18
N ALA A 362 -21.44 9.43 -3.24
CA ALA A 362 -20.67 9.57 -2.01
C ALA A 362 -20.71 8.28 -1.17
N SER A 363 -21.86 7.61 -1.09
CA SER A 363 -22.00 6.34 -0.37
C SER A 363 -21.16 5.23 -1.00
N LEU A 364 -21.21 5.10 -2.33
CA LEU A 364 -20.35 4.17 -3.08
C LEU A 364 -18.86 4.47 -2.90
N CYS A 365 -18.48 5.76 -2.91
CA CYS A 365 -17.11 6.20 -2.67
C CYS A 365 -16.62 5.82 -1.25
N VAL A 366 -17.43 6.07 -0.22
CA VAL A 366 -17.11 5.71 1.17
C VAL A 366 -16.96 4.20 1.31
N ASP A 367 -17.91 3.44 0.79
CA ASP A 367 -17.91 1.98 0.92
C ASP A 367 -16.68 1.34 0.25
N HIS A 368 -16.37 1.71 -1.00
CA HIS A 368 -15.14 1.25 -1.66
C HIS A 368 -13.87 1.79 -0.99
N GLY A 369 -13.88 3.05 -0.54
CA GLY A 369 -12.74 3.68 0.13
C GLY A 369 -12.38 2.97 1.43
N LEU A 370 -13.36 2.68 2.28
CA LEU A 370 -13.19 1.92 3.52
C LEU A 370 -12.62 0.52 3.25
N ARG A 371 -13.14 -0.17 2.22
CA ARG A 371 -12.75 -1.55 1.89
C ARG A 371 -11.35 -1.65 1.28
N PHE A 372 -11.04 -0.82 0.28
CA PHE A 372 -9.84 -1.00 -0.56
C PHE A 372 -8.73 0.01 -0.30
N ILE A 373 -9.03 1.18 0.28
CA ILE A 373 -8.03 2.22 0.54
C ILE A 373 -7.68 2.33 2.03
N GLY A 374 -8.65 2.02 2.90
CA GLY A 374 -8.55 2.04 4.37
C GLY A 374 -9.27 3.24 5.00
N PRO A 375 -9.63 3.17 6.30
CA PRO A 375 -10.55 4.12 6.94
C PRO A 375 -9.99 5.52 7.19
N ASP A 376 -8.67 5.66 7.32
CA ASP A 376 -8.02 6.90 7.72
C ASP A 376 -7.65 7.77 6.51
N ARG A 377 -8.64 8.10 5.68
CA ARG A 377 -8.44 8.92 4.46
C ARG A 377 -9.32 10.17 4.47
N PRO A 378 -8.77 11.38 4.20
CA PRO A 378 -9.54 12.62 4.23
C PRO A 378 -10.77 12.63 3.31
N PHE A 379 -10.68 11.99 2.14
CA PHE A 379 -11.81 11.93 1.21
C PHE A 379 -13.00 11.14 1.78
N ILE A 380 -12.76 10.11 2.59
CA ILE A 380 -13.83 9.32 3.24
C ILE A 380 -14.62 10.22 4.17
N LYS A 381 -13.91 11.00 5.01
CA LYS A 381 -14.56 11.95 5.90
C LYS A 381 -15.33 13.03 5.13
N SER A 382 -14.74 13.59 4.07
CA SER A 382 -15.44 14.56 3.22
C SER A 382 -16.72 14.00 2.60
N MET A 383 -16.72 12.75 2.14
CA MET A 383 -17.91 12.11 1.57
C MET A 383 -18.95 11.77 2.64
N GLN A 384 -18.53 11.35 3.84
CA GLN A 384 -19.45 11.17 4.97
C GLN A 384 -20.12 12.50 5.38
N ASP A 385 -19.36 13.60 5.40
CA ASP A 385 -19.89 14.93 5.70
C ASP A 385 -20.86 15.41 4.60
N LEU A 386 -20.56 15.11 3.33
CA LEU A 386 -21.50 15.33 2.20
C LEU A 386 -22.80 14.55 2.41
N ILE A 387 -22.74 13.26 2.77
CA ILE A 387 -23.92 12.44 3.04
C ILE A 387 -24.75 13.02 4.20
N ALA A 388 -24.08 13.44 5.28
CA ALA A 388 -24.74 13.91 6.49
C ALA A 388 -25.36 15.31 6.33
N ASN A 389 -24.72 16.21 5.58
CA ASN A 389 -25.21 17.58 5.34
C ASN A 389 -24.86 18.05 3.91
N PRO A 390 -25.60 17.60 2.88
CA PRO A 390 -25.29 17.91 1.49
C PRO A 390 -25.27 19.41 1.20
N THR A 391 -26.25 20.16 1.71
CA THR A 391 -26.38 21.61 1.47
C THR A 391 -25.35 22.44 2.22
N GLY A 392 -24.81 21.93 3.33
CA GLY A 392 -23.72 22.56 4.07
C GLY A 392 -22.33 22.18 3.58
N HIS A 393 -22.22 21.24 2.64
CA HIS A 393 -20.93 20.82 2.08
C HIS A 393 -20.29 21.98 1.29
N SER A 394 -18.96 22.12 1.37
CA SER A 394 -18.21 23.23 0.75
C SER A 394 -18.38 23.33 -0.79
N LYS A 395 -18.80 22.22 -1.42
CA LYS A 395 -19.06 22.11 -2.85
C LYS A 395 -20.54 22.25 -3.23
N TRP A 396 -21.41 22.66 -2.31
CA TRP A 396 -22.81 22.89 -2.64
C TRP A 396 -22.98 23.93 -3.76
N LYS A 397 -23.65 23.52 -4.84
CA LYS A 397 -24.01 24.35 -6.00
C LYS A 397 -22.84 25.14 -6.61
N PHE A 398 -21.60 24.64 -6.50
CA PHE A 398 -20.44 25.40 -6.96
C PHE A 398 -20.42 25.61 -8.49
N ARG A 399 -21.08 24.74 -9.28
CA ARG A 399 -21.24 24.88 -10.73
C ARG A 399 -22.33 25.89 -11.12
N LEU A 400 -23.16 26.30 -10.17
CA LEU A 400 -24.26 27.26 -10.38
C LEU A 400 -23.94 28.66 -9.85
N LYS A 401 -22.75 28.87 -9.28
CA LYS A 401 -22.32 30.19 -8.84
C LYS A 401 -22.01 31.00 -10.10
N GLU A 402 -22.83 32.02 -10.37
CA GLU A 402 -22.57 32.97 -11.45
C GLU A 402 -21.19 33.62 -11.27
N VAL A 403 -20.47 33.79 -12.37
CA VAL A 403 -19.14 34.42 -12.44
C VAL A 403 -19.22 35.90 -12.07
#